data_AF-A0A7I0JIA0-F1
#
_entry.id   AF-A0A7I0JIA0-F1
#
_cell.length_a   1.000
_cell.length_b   1.000
_cell.length_c   1.000
_cell.angle_alpha   90.00
_cell.angle_beta   90.00
_cell.angle_gamma   90.00
#
_symmetry.space_group_name_H-M   'P 1'
#
loop_
_entity.id
_entity.type
_entity.pdbx_description
1 polymer ?
#
loop_
_entity_poly.entity_id
_entity_poly.type
_entity_poly.pdbx_seq_one_letter_code
_entity_poly.pdbx_strand_id
1 'polypeptide(L)'
;MPQDLLPRIFQADLHRFYTRVVLPALDNLPLHTGVKISGPAASTAEFLDHAHMHTSNMLAFEARRSFALTLDGLFERQLRIWARIHVPEDRRAGIATVEINKLVRGTGLRHGLDLETGQVRATIEELHLLGNAVRHGDGGSLTKLRDRAPHLWRYADNTVAAKSEEHAILSEGIQLSDRDFARYVRAVTRFWGLADREPGAVVDVPY
;
A
#
# COMPACT_ATOMS: atom_id res chain seq x y z
N MET A 1 -8.32 -30.56 15.33
CA MET A 1 -8.35 -29.71 14.13
C MET A 1 -6.98 -29.78 13.48
N PRO A 2 -6.85 -29.92 12.15
CA PRO A 2 -5.57 -29.66 11.48
C PRO A 2 -5.06 -28.28 11.87
N GLN A 3 -3.74 -28.15 12.02
CA GLN A 3 -3.08 -26.91 12.40
C GLN A 3 -3.20 -25.90 11.24
N ASP A 4 -3.79 -24.73 11.49
CA ASP A 4 -3.92 -23.67 10.47
C ASP A 4 -2.62 -22.87 10.37
N LEU A 5 -1.75 -23.27 9.46
CA LEU A 5 -0.45 -22.63 9.21
C LEU A 5 -0.53 -21.49 8.16
N LEU A 6 -1.72 -21.18 7.62
CA LEU A 6 -1.85 -20.17 6.58
C LEU A 6 -1.39 -18.77 7.03
N PRO A 7 -1.75 -18.26 8.23
CA PRO A 7 -1.26 -16.96 8.68
C PRO A 7 0.27 -16.85 8.66
N ARG A 8 0.96 -17.89 9.15
CA ARG A 8 2.42 -17.97 9.14
C ARG A 8 3.01 -17.97 7.73
N ILE A 9 2.42 -18.74 6.82
CA ILE A 9 2.84 -18.79 5.41
C ILE A 9 2.66 -17.42 4.76
N PHE A 10 1.47 -16.82 4.91
CA PHE A 10 1.15 -15.52 4.33
C PHE A 10 2.01 -14.39 4.88
N GLN A 11 2.31 -14.42 6.17
CA GLN A 11 3.28 -13.51 6.77
C GLN A 11 4.67 -13.65 6.13
N ALA A 12 5.18 -14.88 6.01
CA ALA A 12 6.47 -15.15 5.39
C ALA A 12 6.53 -14.69 3.93
N ASP A 13 5.43 -14.85 3.18
CA ASP A 13 5.33 -14.41 1.79
C ASP A 13 5.39 -12.88 1.65
N LEU A 14 4.69 -12.14 2.51
CA LEU A 14 4.76 -10.68 2.55
C LEU A 14 6.16 -10.19 2.91
N HIS A 15 6.79 -10.83 3.90
CA HIS A 15 8.16 -10.52 4.29
C HIS A 15 9.15 -10.75 3.14
N ARG A 16 9.04 -11.88 2.44
CA ARG A 16 9.89 -12.19 1.28
C ARG A 16 9.63 -11.25 0.11
N PHE A 17 8.37 -10.90 -0.17
CA PHE A 17 8.05 -9.92 -1.19
C PHE A 17 8.72 -8.58 -0.88
N TYR A 18 8.61 -8.10 0.35
CA TYR A 18 9.23 -6.84 0.74
C TYR A 18 10.76 -6.90 0.67
N THR A 19 11.39 -7.90 1.29
CA THR A 19 12.85 -7.96 1.43
C THR A 19 13.59 -8.40 0.16
N ARG A 20 12.97 -9.24 -0.68
CA ARG A 20 13.65 -9.80 -1.86
C ARG A 20 13.28 -9.09 -3.15
N VAL A 21 12.18 -8.35 -3.19
CA VAL A 21 11.70 -7.68 -4.41
C VAL A 21 11.66 -6.18 -4.20
N VAL A 22 10.91 -5.71 -3.20
CA VAL A 22 10.69 -4.26 -3.05
C VAL A 22 11.96 -3.54 -2.60
N LEU A 23 12.59 -3.96 -1.51
CA LEU A 23 13.79 -3.27 -0.99
C LEU A 23 14.90 -3.17 -2.05
N PRO A 24 15.33 -4.26 -2.72
CA PRO A 24 16.36 -4.16 -3.75
C PRO A 24 15.97 -3.25 -4.92
N ALA A 25 14.68 -3.21 -5.29
CA ALA A 25 14.22 -2.31 -6.35
C ALA A 25 14.24 -0.85 -5.91
N LEU A 26 13.81 -0.54 -4.68
CA LEU A 26 13.80 0.82 -4.16
C LEU A 26 15.20 1.36 -3.87
N ASP A 27 16.15 0.50 -3.48
CA ASP A 27 17.56 0.85 -3.34
C ASP A 27 18.18 1.36 -4.66
N ASN A 28 17.66 0.87 -5.80
CA ASN A 28 18.07 1.32 -7.14
C ASN A 28 17.22 2.47 -7.69
N LEU A 29 16.21 2.94 -6.95
CA LEU A 29 15.29 4.01 -7.33
C LEU A 29 15.20 5.09 -6.22
N PRO A 30 16.32 5.78 -5.94
CA PRO A 30 16.37 6.80 -4.92
C PRO A 30 15.51 8.01 -5.30
N LEU A 31 14.97 8.70 -4.29
CA LEU A 31 14.29 9.96 -4.48
C LEU A 31 15.29 11.13 -4.35
N HIS A 32 15.29 11.99 -5.36
CA HIS A 32 16.08 13.21 -5.41
C HIS A 32 15.32 14.39 -4.78
N THR A 33 15.98 15.18 -3.96
CA THR A 33 15.45 16.41 -3.37
C THR A 33 15.96 17.65 -4.12
N GLY A 34 15.30 18.80 -3.95
CA GLY A 34 15.75 20.06 -4.56
C GLY A 34 15.58 20.15 -6.08
N VAL A 35 14.72 19.31 -6.67
CA VAL A 35 14.43 19.32 -8.11
C VAL A 35 13.70 20.61 -8.49
N LYS A 36 14.28 21.39 -9.41
CA LYS A 36 13.61 22.55 -10.01
C LYS A 36 12.84 22.09 -11.24
N ILE A 37 11.52 22.21 -11.19
CA ILE A 37 10.59 21.84 -12.28
C ILE A 37 10.00 23.05 -12.99
N SER A 38 10.31 24.26 -12.54
CA SER A 38 9.82 25.52 -13.09
C SER A 38 10.88 26.61 -12.95
N GLY A 39 10.74 27.64 -13.79
CA GLY A 39 11.70 28.75 -13.88
C GLY A 39 12.87 28.47 -14.84
N PRO A 40 13.64 29.52 -15.20
CA PRO A 40 14.77 29.38 -16.11
C PRO A 40 15.95 28.67 -15.43
N ALA A 41 16.62 27.77 -16.16
CA ALA A 41 17.92 27.23 -15.76
C ALA A 41 19.03 28.21 -16.16
N ALA A 42 20.09 28.31 -15.35
CA ALA A 42 21.25 29.15 -15.64
C ALA A 42 22.14 28.58 -16.75
N SER A 43 22.02 27.28 -17.06
CA SER A 43 22.74 26.62 -18.14
C SER A 43 22.01 25.37 -18.65
N THR A 44 22.42 24.87 -19.82
CA THR A 44 21.96 23.57 -20.34
C THR A 44 22.32 22.41 -19.41
N ALA A 45 23.49 22.45 -18.76
CA ALA A 45 23.90 21.42 -17.81
C ALA A 45 22.97 21.36 -16.59
N GLU A 46 22.68 22.51 -15.98
CA GLU A 46 21.73 22.60 -14.86
C GLU A 46 20.34 22.11 -15.26
N PHE A 47 19.87 22.45 -16.47
CA PHE A 47 18.60 21.96 -16.99
C PHE A 47 18.60 20.42 -17.10
N LEU A 48 19.63 19.84 -17.71
CA LEU A 48 19.73 18.38 -17.89
C LEU A 48 19.81 17.64 -16.56
N ASP A 49 20.54 18.17 -15.58
CA ASP A 49 20.62 17.60 -14.23
C ASP A 49 19.25 17.57 -13.54
N HIS A 50 18.52 18.71 -13.55
CA HIS A 50 17.18 18.76 -12.96
C HIS A 50 16.16 17.90 -13.72
N ALA A 51 16.25 17.82 -15.05
CA ALA A 51 15.40 16.94 -15.86
C ALA A 51 15.66 15.46 -15.55
N HIS A 52 16.93 15.07 -15.36
CA HIS A 52 17.30 13.72 -14.96
C HIS A 52 16.75 13.38 -13.57
N MET A 53 16.93 14.27 -12.58
CA MET A 53 16.38 14.06 -11.23
C MET A 53 14.85 13.97 -11.24
N HIS A 54 14.18 14.81 -12.04
CA HIS A 54 12.72 14.79 -12.15
C HIS A 54 12.21 13.48 -12.75
N THR A 55 12.77 13.04 -13.88
CA THR A 55 12.36 11.79 -14.54
C THR A 55 12.67 10.57 -13.68
N SER A 56 13.81 10.57 -12.97
CA SER A 56 14.16 9.54 -11.98
C SER A 56 13.16 9.49 -10.83
N ASN A 57 12.73 10.63 -10.29
CA ASN A 57 11.68 10.69 -9.27
C ASN A 57 10.34 10.15 -9.78
N MET A 58 9.93 10.50 -11.00
CA MET A 58 8.68 10.00 -11.59
C MET A 58 8.68 8.47 -11.69
N LEU A 59 9.78 7.89 -12.16
CA LEU A 59 9.96 6.43 -12.19
C LEU A 59 9.93 5.83 -10.78
N ALA A 60 10.63 6.45 -9.83
CA ALA A 60 10.70 6.03 -8.45
C ALA A 60 9.33 6.04 -7.75
N PHE A 61 8.48 7.04 -8.02
CA PHE A 61 7.11 7.10 -7.51
C PHE A 61 6.17 6.12 -8.20
N GLU A 62 6.30 5.91 -9.51
CA GLU A 62 5.54 4.90 -10.24
C GLU A 62 5.83 3.48 -9.70
N ALA A 63 7.11 3.15 -9.51
CA ALA A 63 7.49 1.86 -8.93
C ALA A 63 6.85 1.62 -7.56
N ARG A 64 6.88 2.62 -6.67
CA ARG A 64 6.27 2.54 -5.33
C ARG A 64 4.75 2.38 -5.37
N ARG A 65 4.06 3.09 -6.26
CA ARG A 65 2.60 2.94 -6.50
C ARG A 65 2.26 1.53 -7.01
N SER A 66 3.01 1.05 -8.00
CA SER A 66 2.88 -0.30 -8.55
C SER A 66 3.15 -1.40 -7.51
N PHE A 67 4.15 -1.22 -6.65
CA PHE A 67 4.38 -2.15 -5.54
C PHE A 67 3.27 -2.10 -4.50
N ALA A 68 2.67 -0.94 -4.22
CA ALA A 68 1.58 -0.82 -3.25
C ALA A 68 0.32 -1.52 -3.77
N LEU A 69 0.01 -1.35 -5.05
CA LEU A 69 -1.03 -2.11 -5.75
C LEU A 69 -0.78 -3.62 -5.69
N THR A 70 0.47 -4.05 -5.87
CA THR A 70 0.84 -5.46 -5.79
C THR A 70 0.67 -6.02 -4.38
N LEU A 71 1.08 -5.25 -3.35
CA LEU A 71 0.95 -5.59 -1.94
C LEU A 71 -0.53 -5.73 -1.52
N ASP A 72 -1.37 -4.76 -1.92
CA ASP A 72 -2.82 -4.80 -1.70
C ASP A 72 -3.44 -6.06 -2.31
N GLY A 73 -3.17 -6.33 -3.59
CA GLY A 73 -3.70 -7.51 -4.26
C GLY A 73 -3.18 -8.82 -3.67
N LEU A 74 -1.93 -8.87 -3.20
CA LEU A 74 -1.37 -10.03 -2.51
C LEU A 74 -2.10 -10.29 -1.20
N PHE A 75 -2.23 -9.28 -0.34
CA PHE A 75 -2.93 -9.38 0.93
C PHE A 75 -4.40 -9.75 0.75
N GLU A 76 -5.10 -9.13 -0.20
CA GLU A 76 -6.50 -9.43 -0.51
C GLU A 76 -6.69 -10.92 -0.88
N ARG A 77 -5.83 -11.46 -1.75
CA ARG A 77 -5.90 -12.89 -2.13
C ARG A 77 -5.69 -13.79 -0.92
N GLN A 78 -4.69 -13.51 -0.09
CA GLN A 78 -4.40 -14.25 1.13
C GLN A 78 -5.61 -14.20 2.09
N LEU A 79 -6.18 -13.03 2.30
CA LEU A 79 -7.34 -12.84 3.18
C LEU A 79 -8.56 -13.61 2.69
N ARG A 80 -8.84 -13.59 1.38
CA ARG A 80 -9.94 -14.35 0.79
C ARG A 80 -9.70 -15.87 0.90
N ILE A 81 -8.46 -16.35 0.75
CA ILE A 81 -8.13 -17.77 0.97
C ILE A 81 -8.42 -18.15 2.42
N TRP A 82 -7.91 -17.37 3.37
CA TRP A 82 -8.08 -17.65 4.79
C TRP A 82 -9.56 -17.58 5.22
N ALA A 83 -10.29 -16.56 4.77
CA ALA A 83 -11.71 -16.43 5.09
C ALA A 83 -12.55 -17.60 4.57
N ARG A 84 -12.23 -18.17 3.41
CA ARG A 84 -12.94 -19.33 2.83
C ARG A 84 -12.79 -20.60 3.66
N ILE A 85 -11.63 -20.84 4.28
CA ILE A 85 -11.44 -22.05 5.10
C ILE A 85 -12.16 -21.96 6.44
N HIS A 86 -12.44 -20.73 6.91
CA HIS A 86 -13.10 -20.43 8.18
C HIS A 86 -14.60 -20.12 8.04
N VAL A 87 -15.21 -20.46 6.90
CA VAL A 87 -16.68 -20.44 6.72
C VAL A 87 -17.21 -21.81 6.28
N PRO A 88 -18.46 -22.12 6.61
CA PRO A 88 -19.21 -23.23 6.02
C PRO A 88 -19.17 -23.22 4.49
N GLU A 89 -19.24 -24.41 3.90
CA GLU A 89 -19.03 -24.64 2.46
C GLU A 89 -20.00 -23.85 1.58
N ASP A 90 -21.28 -23.79 1.97
CA ASP A 90 -22.34 -23.02 1.31
C ASP A 90 -22.06 -21.51 1.25
N ARG A 91 -21.22 -20.99 2.16
CA ARG A 91 -20.84 -19.57 2.23
C ARG A 91 -19.50 -19.24 1.55
N ARG A 92 -18.73 -20.23 1.10
CA ARG A 92 -17.38 -20.02 0.53
C ARG A 92 -17.40 -19.17 -0.72
N ALA A 93 -18.35 -19.40 -1.63
CA ALA A 93 -18.48 -18.65 -2.87
C ALA A 93 -18.73 -17.16 -2.62
N GLY A 94 -19.52 -16.84 -1.59
CA GLY A 94 -19.84 -15.46 -1.22
C GLY A 94 -18.62 -14.63 -0.80
N ILE A 95 -17.54 -15.26 -0.32
CA ILE A 95 -16.31 -14.56 0.08
C ILE A 95 -15.66 -13.82 -1.10
N ALA A 96 -15.87 -14.26 -2.35
CA ALA A 96 -15.26 -13.63 -3.51
C ALA A 96 -15.75 -12.18 -3.73
N THR A 97 -16.97 -11.84 -3.33
CA THR A 97 -17.60 -10.54 -3.58
C THR A 97 -17.68 -9.65 -2.35
N VAL A 98 -17.26 -10.14 -1.18
CA VAL A 98 -17.21 -9.31 0.02
C VAL A 98 -16.21 -8.17 -0.19
N GLU A 99 -16.67 -6.95 0.08
CA GLU A 99 -15.83 -5.75 0.09
C GLU A 99 -14.70 -5.92 1.11
N ILE A 100 -13.48 -5.55 0.74
CA ILE A 100 -12.29 -5.98 1.49
C ILE A 100 -12.25 -5.41 2.91
N ASN A 101 -12.70 -4.18 3.15
CA ASN A 101 -12.68 -3.57 4.48
C ASN A 101 -13.67 -4.28 5.41
N LYS A 102 -14.85 -4.65 4.90
CA LYS A 102 -15.78 -5.55 5.59
C LYS A 102 -15.16 -6.91 5.86
N LEU A 103 -14.38 -7.46 4.92
CA LEU A 103 -13.70 -8.75 5.09
C LEU A 103 -12.62 -8.69 6.17
N VAL A 104 -11.77 -7.65 6.18
CA VAL A 104 -10.74 -7.40 7.21
C VAL A 104 -11.38 -7.28 8.59
N ARG A 105 -12.41 -6.44 8.72
CA ARG A 105 -13.12 -6.27 10.00
C ARG A 105 -13.83 -7.55 10.44
N GLY A 106 -14.52 -8.22 9.53
CA GLY A 106 -15.29 -9.43 9.83
C GLY A 106 -14.42 -10.61 10.22
N THR A 107 -13.30 -10.82 9.52
CA THR A 107 -12.31 -11.85 9.88
C THR A 107 -11.59 -11.49 11.18
N GLY A 108 -11.15 -10.24 11.36
CA GLY A 108 -10.55 -9.77 12.60
C GLY A 108 -11.44 -10.02 13.82
N LEU A 109 -12.73 -9.63 13.74
CA LEU A 109 -13.70 -9.85 14.82
C LEU A 109 -13.91 -11.35 15.10
N ARG A 110 -14.09 -12.17 14.06
CA ARG A 110 -14.32 -13.62 14.21
C ARG A 110 -13.15 -14.31 14.92
N HIS A 111 -11.92 -13.88 14.63
CA HIS A 111 -10.72 -14.49 15.17
C HIS A 111 -10.16 -13.75 16.39
N GLY A 112 -10.86 -12.74 16.93
CA GLY A 112 -10.43 -11.99 18.11
C GLY A 112 -9.11 -11.24 17.90
N LEU A 113 -8.89 -10.67 16.72
CA LEU A 113 -7.69 -9.90 16.40
C LEU A 113 -7.87 -8.45 16.86
N ASP A 114 -6.90 -7.92 17.60
CA ASP A 114 -6.82 -6.48 17.89
C ASP A 114 -6.22 -5.73 16.69
N LEU A 115 -7.10 -5.19 15.84
CA LEU A 115 -6.71 -4.43 14.65
C LEU A 115 -6.62 -2.92 14.88
N GLU A 116 -6.94 -2.44 16.09
CA GLU A 116 -6.90 -1.01 16.42
C GLU A 116 -5.54 -0.61 16.99
N THR A 117 -4.91 -1.47 17.80
CA THR A 117 -3.53 -1.24 18.26
C THR A 117 -2.58 -1.20 17.07
N GLY A 118 -1.82 -0.12 16.96
CA GLY A 118 -0.92 0.12 15.83
C GLY A 118 -1.64 0.46 14.52
N GLN A 119 -2.95 0.77 14.57
CA GLN A 119 -3.75 1.21 13.42
C GLN A 119 -3.75 0.22 12.24
N VAL A 120 -3.69 -1.10 12.52
CA VAL A 120 -3.61 -2.15 11.49
C VAL A 120 -4.78 -2.05 10.51
N ARG A 121 -6.02 -2.01 11.02
CA ARG A 121 -7.22 -1.89 10.17
C ARG A 121 -7.15 -0.62 9.32
N ALA A 122 -6.89 0.52 9.96
CA ALA A 122 -6.91 1.81 9.27
C ALA A 122 -5.84 1.92 8.19
N THR A 123 -4.68 1.30 8.40
CA THR A 123 -3.56 1.27 7.45
C THR A 123 -3.85 0.34 6.27
N ILE A 124 -4.50 -0.80 6.50
CA ILE A 124 -4.93 -1.72 5.44
C ILE A 124 -6.06 -1.09 4.60
N GLU A 125 -7.01 -0.40 5.24
CA GLU A 125 -8.06 0.37 4.53
C GLU A 125 -7.44 1.44 3.62
N GLU A 126 -6.42 2.16 4.10
CA GLU A 126 -5.68 3.14 3.30
C GLU A 126 -4.93 2.50 2.13
N LEU A 127 -4.22 1.39 2.36
CA LEU A 127 -3.53 0.62 1.31
C LEU A 127 -4.49 0.17 0.21
N HIS A 128 -5.70 -0.27 0.56
CA HIS A 128 -6.68 -0.69 -0.44
C HIS A 128 -7.23 0.46 -1.27
N LEU A 129 -7.48 1.62 -0.64
CA LEU A 129 -7.87 2.82 -1.36
C LEU A 129 -6.75 3.26 -2.32
N LEU A 130 -5.50 3.19 -1.89
CA LEU A 130 -4.32 3.44 -2.71
C LEU A 130 -4.23 2.45 -3.89
N GLY A 131 -4.35 1.15 -3.64
CA GLY A 131 -4.34 0.13 -4.70
C GLY A 131 -5.42 0.40 -5.76
N ASN A 132 -6.64 0.70 -5.34
CA ASN A 132 -7.73 1.04 -6.27
C ASN A 132 -7.46 2.34 -7.04
N ALA A 133 -6.95 3.37 -6.38
CA ALA A 133 -6.59 4.64 -7.04
C ALA A 133 -5.48 4.44 -8.08
N VAL A 134 -4.45 3.65 -7.78
CA VAL A 134 -3.38 3.32 -8.75
C VAL A 134 -3.91 2.50 -9.93
N ARG A 135 -4.84 1.56 -9.69
CA ARG A 135 -5.39 0.69 -10.73
C ARG A 135 -6.38 1.41 -11.66
N HIS A 136 -7.23 2.27 -11.09
CA HIS A 136 -8.38 2.83 -11.78
C HIS A 136 -8.27 4.33 -12.07
N GLY A 137 -7.28 5.01 -11.49
CA GLY A 137 -7.12 6.45 -11.59
C GLY A 137 -8.10 7.22 -10.71
N ASP A 138 -8.51 8.39 -11.20
CA ASP A 138 -9.36 9.33 -10.49
C ASP A 138 -10.80 8.81 -10.35
N GLY A 139 -11.32 8.82 -9.12
CA GLY A 139 -12.65 8.29 -8.80
C GLY A 139 -12.91 8.18 -7.30
N GLY A 140 -13.98 7.51 -6.91
CA GLY A 140 -14.44 7.48 -5.51
C GLY A 140 -13.42 6.91 -4.51
N SER A 141 -12.54 6.01 -4.93
CA SER A 141 -11.43 5.51 -4.08
C SER A 141 -10.36 6.58 -3.87
N LEU A 142 -10.03 7.35 -4.91
CA LEU A 142 -9.07 8.46 -4.83
C LEU A 142 -9.60 9.57 -3.92
N THR A 143 -10.87 9.95 -4.04
CA THR A 143 -11.48 10.97 -3.17
C THR A 143 -11.35 10.56 -1.70
N LYS A 144 -11.72 9.32 -1.36
CA LYS A 144 -11.58 8.80 0.00
C LYS A 144 -10.13 8.72 0.47
N LEU A 145 -9.21 8.37 -0.44
CA LEU A 145 -7.78 8.34 -0.14
C LEU A 145 -7.27 9.75 0.16
N ARG A 146 -7.68 10.76 -0.61
CA ARG A 146 -7.29 12.15 -0.44
C ARG A 146 -7.68 12.70 0.93
N ASP A 147 -8.90 12.40 1.36
CA ASP A 147 -9.41 12.80 2.68
C ASP A 147 -8.64 12.12 3.82
N ARG A 148 -8.27 10.85 3.64
CA ARG A 148 -7.66 10.03 4.70
C ARG A 148 -6.15 10.14 4.78
N ALA A 149 -5.49 10.30 3.64
CA ALA A 149 -4.05 10.24 3.47
C ALA A 149 -3.54 11.46 2.66
N PRO A 150 -3.85 12.71 3.06
CA PRO A 150 -3.45 13.89 2.30
C PRO A 150 -1.92 14.04 2.17
N HIS A 151 -1.18 13.37 3.06
CA HIS A 151 0.28 13.31 3.03
C HIS A 151 0.88 12.67 1.76
N LEU A 152 0.08 11.93 0.98
CA LEU A 152 0.52 11.38 -0.31
C LEU A 152 0.64 12.44 -1.42
N TRP A 153 0.22 13.69 -1.18
CA TRP A 153 0.41 14.81 -2.09
C TRP A 153 1.04 16.03 -1.41
N ARG A 154 2.05 15.82 -0.56
CA ARG A 154 2.74 16.93 0.14
C ARG A 154 3.32 18.01 -0.78
N TYR A 155 3.60 17.66 -2.04
CA TYR A 155 4.11 18.59 -3.05
C TYR A 155 3.03 19.52 -3.62
N ALA A 156 1.76 19.13 -3.53
CA ALA A 156 0.65 19.88 -4.09
C ALA A 156 0.07 20.80 -3.03
N ASP A 157 0.26 22.12 -3.21
CA ASP A 157 -0.61 23.08 -2.55
C ASP A 157 -2.05 22.96 -3.05
N ASN A 158 -2.98 23.71 -2.45
CA ASN A 158 -4.39 23.65 -2.82
C ASN A 158 -4.62 24.02 -4.30
N THR A 159 -3.77 24.85 -4.90
CA THR A 159 -3.90 25.27 -6.30
C THR A 159 -3.43 24.17 -7.26
N VAL A 160 -2.30 23.52 -6.97
CA VAL A 160 -1.82 22.37 -7.73
C VAL A 160 -2.80 21.21 -7.63
N ALA A 161 -3.32 20.93 -6.43
CA ALA A 161 -4.31 19.88 -6.22
C ALA A 161 -5.61 20.15 -7.01
N ALA A 162 -6.14 21.37 -6.95
CA ALA A 162 -7.34 21.74 -7.71
C ALA A 162 -7.16 21.61 -9.23
N LYS A 163 -5.99 21.98 -9.76
CA LYS A 163 -5.68 21.78 -11.18
C LYS A 163 -5.54 20.30 -11.55
N SER A 164 -4.92 19.50 -10.68
CA SER A 164 -4.84 18.06 -10.89
C SER A 164 -6.22 17.40 -10.90
N GLU A 165 -7.14 17.86 -10.04
CA GLU A 165 -8.53 17.41 -10.03
C GLU A 165 -9.30 17.84 -11.29
N GLU A 166 -9.12 19.09 -11.75
CA GLU A 166 -9.71 19.60 -12.99
C GLU A 166 -9.31 18.75 -14.21
N HIS A 167 -8.05 18.31 -14.24
CA HIS A 167 -7.51 17.49 -15.33
C HIS A 167 -7.63 15.98 -15.11
N ALA A 168 -8.22 15.54 -14.00
CA ALA A 168 -8.34 14.12 -13.63
C ALA A 168 -7.00 13.35 -13.60
N ILE A 169 -5.95 14.01 -13.10
CA ILE A 169 -4.58 13.46 -12.96
C ILE A 169 -4.12 13.42 -11.50
N LEU A 170 -5.04 13.51 -10.54
CA LEU A 170 -4.66 13.56 -9.12
C LEU A 170 -4.06 12.22 -8.65
N SER A 171 -4.52 11.09 -9.19
CA SER A 171 -3.93 9.76 -8.94
C SER A 171 -2.49 9.64 -9.44
N GLU A 172 -2.14 10.30 -10.56
CA GLU A 172 -0.78 10.36 -11.10
C GLU A 172 0.16 11.11 -10.15
N GLY A 173 -0.41 12.04 -9.38
CA GLY A 173 0.26 12.83 -8.37
C GLY A 173 0.65 12.10 -7.09
N ILE A 174 0.22 10.86 -6.87
CA ILE A 174 0.49 10.17 -5.60
C ILE A 174 2.00 9.96 -5.40
N GLN A 175 2.55 10.57 -4.34
CA GLN A 175 3.95 10.44 -3.93
C GLN A 175 4.06 9.59 -2.67
N LEU A 176 4.46 8.33 -2.86
CA LEU A 176 4.68 7.39 -1.76
C LEU A 176 6.15 7.42 -1.32
N SER A 177 6.42 7.56 -0.03
CA SER A 177 7.77 7.43 0.53
C SER A 177 8.07 5.99 0.96
N ASP A 178 9.35 5.67 1.20
CA ASP A 178 9.76 4.36 1.74
C ASP A 178 9.14 4.10 3.11
N ARG A 179 8.99 5.16 3.92
CA ARG A 179 8.33 5.09 5.23
C ARG A 179 6.86 4.74 5.10
N ASP A 180 6.17 5.30 4.12
CA ASP A 180 4.75 5.00 3.87
C ASP A 180 4.58 3.57 3.39
N PHE A 181 5.45 3.12 2.48
CA PHE A 181 5.44 1.74 2.02
C PHE A 181 5.71 0.75 3.16
N ALA A 182 6.75 0.99 3.96
CA ALA A 182 7.09 0.16 5.11
C ALA A 182 5.94 0.10 6.12
N ARG A 183 5.21 1.21 6.33
CA ARG A 183 3.99 1.25 7.16
C ARG A 183 2.93 0.29 6.63
N TYR A 184 2.68 0.24 5.32
CA TYR A 184 1.73 -0.71 4.73
C TYR A 184 2.18 -2.16 4.91
N VAL A 185 3.45 -2.47 4.64
CA VAL A 185 3.99 -3.83 4.81
C VAL A 185 3.86 -4.25 6.28
N ARG A 186 4.23 -3.39 7.23
CA ARG A 186 4.07 -3.67 8.67
C ARG A 186 2.62 -4.01 9.01
N ALA A 187 1.65 -3.25 8.52
CA ALA A 187 0.24 -3.48 8.84
C ALA A 187 -0.26 -4.84 8.34
N VAL A 188 0.00 -5.19 7.06
CA VAL A 188 -0.42 -6.50 6.52
C VAL A 188 0.34 -7.67 7.15
N THR A 189 1.61 -7.47 7.50
CA THR A 189 2.44 -8.48 8.18
C THR A 189 1.95 -8.69 9.62
N ARG A 190 1.61 -7.61 10.32
CA ARG A 190 1.07 -7.62 11.68
C ARG A 190 -0.32 -8.25 11.74
N PHE A 191 -1.18 -8.01 10.74
CA PHE A 191 -2.46 -8.70 10.62
C PHE A 191 -2.27 -10.23 10.67
N TRP A 192 -1.35 -10.76 9.86
CA TRP A 192 -1.06 -12.19 9.87
C TRP A 192 -0.34 -12.67 11.12
N GLY A 193 0.51 -11.84 11.71
CA GLY A 193 1.15 -12.13 13.00
C GLY A 193 0.15 -12.26 14.15
N LEU A 194 -0.90 -11.44 14.16
CA LEU A 194 -2.00 -11.55 15.12
C LEU A 194 -2.87 -12.79 14.86
N ALA A 195 -2.99 -13.19 13.60
CA ALA A 195 -3.74 -14.38 13.20
C ALA A 195 -2.97 -15.69 13.40
N ASP A 196 -1.64 -15.66 13.44
CA ASP A 196 -0.79 -16.82 13.73
C ASP A 196 -0.95 -17.24 15.20
N ARG A 197 -1.46 -18.47 15.42
CA ARG A 197 -1.67 -19.03 16.75
C ARG A 197 -0.53 -19.94 17.20
N GLU A 198 0.50 -20.06 16.38
CA GLU A 198 1.62 -20.94 16.64
C GLU A 198 2.70 -20.30 17.53
N PRO A 199 3.46 -21.11 18.30
CA PRO A 199 4.59 -20.62 19.07
C PRO A 199 5.59 -19.86 18.18
N GLY A 200 6.04 -18.69 18.66
CA GLY A 200 6.96 -17.83 17.93
C GLY A 200 6.33 -16.96 16.85
N ALA A 201 4.99 -16.81 16.84
CA ALA A 201 4.29 -15.85 15.99
C ALA A 201 4.90 -14.44 16.16
N VAL A 202 5.25 -13.79 15.05
CA VAL A 202 5.86 -12.47 15.03
C VAL A 202 4.76 -11.44 14.81
N VAL A 203 4.49 -10.56 15.78
CA VAL A 203 3.50 -9.48 15.61
C VAL A 203 4.16 -8.22 15.04
N ASP A 204 5.40 -7.96 15.45
CA ASP A 204 6.16 -6.78 15.09
C ASP A 204 7.41 -7.15 14.30
N VAL A 205 7.49 -6.62 13.08
CA VAL A 205 8.65 -6.77 12.19
C VAL A 205 9.53 -5.52 12.23
N PRO A 206 10.86 -5.66 12.06
CA PRO A 206 11.83 -4.62 12.45
C PRO A 206 12.03 -3.48 11.45
N TYR A 207 11.27 -3.45 10.36
CA TYR A 207 11.39 -2.45 9.29
C TYR A 207 10.20 -1.51 9.26
#